data_AF-A0A8J5CPG5-F1
#
_entry.id   AF-A0A8J5CPG5-F1
#
_cell.length_a   1.000
_cell.length_b   1.000
_cell.length_c   1.000
_cell.angle_alpha   90.00
_cell.angle_beta   90.00
_cell.angle_gamma   90.00
#
_symmetry.space_group_name_H-M   'P 1'
#
loop_
_entity.id
_entity.type
_entity.pdbx_description
1 polymer ?
#
loop_
_entity_poly.entity_id
_entity_poly.type
_entity_poly.pdbx_seq_one_letter_code
_entity_poly.pdbx_strand_id
1 'polypeptide(L)'
;MSGKAGSPGVPARPWQDSLHTAGQALNFLLASGTLSDVTLRVGHEGKQFRVHRLILAMRSPVFEDMLLLNTTSRSSVLTLKDDSPAAFYWLLQTSSRQNHQASTSP
;
A
#
# COMPACT_ATOMS: atom_id res chain seq x y z
N MET A 1 20.66 -8.87 -45.33
CA MET A 1 21.48 -7.99 -44.46
C MET A 1 20.77 -6.64 -44.49
N SER A 2 20.12 -6.11 -43.46
CA SER A 2 20.35 -6.20 -42.02
C SER A 2 19.02 -6.09 -41.28
N GLY A 3 18.86 -6.92 -40.24
CA GLY A 3 17.76 -6.83 -39.30
C GLY A 3 17.91 -5.59 -38.42
N LYS A 4 16.85 -4.79 -38.32
CA LYS A 4 16.73 -3.76 -37.30
C LYS A 4 16.22 -4.45 -36.05
N ALA A 5 17.12 -4.77 -35.13
CA ALA A 5 16.75 -5.28 -33.82
C ALA A 5 15.85 -4.25 -33.14
N GLY A 6 14.57 -4.57 -32.96
CA GLY A 6 13.72 -3.83 -32.04
C GLY A 6 14.35 -3.93 -30.67
N SER A 7 14.70 -2.79 -30.07
CA SER A 7 15.00 -2.75 -28.64
C SER A 7 13.87 -3.47 -27.91
N PRO A 8 14.15 -4.37 -26.94
CA PRO A 8 13.09 -5.02 -26.19
C PRO A 8 12.28 -3.92 -25.51
N GLY A 9 11.07 -3.68 -26.03
CA GLY A 9 10.18 -2.63 -25.56
C GLY A 9 9.97 -2.85 -24.08
N VAL A 10 10.33 -1.85 -23.27
CA VAL A 10 10.05 -1.88 -21.83
C VAL A 10 8.57 -2.20 -21.67
N PRO A 11 8.20 -3.27 -20.93
CA PRO A 11 6.81 -3.61 -20.75
C PRO A 11 6.09 -2.41 -20.13
N ALA A 12 5.00 -1.97 -20.76
CA ALA A 12 4.17 -0.89 -20.25
C ALA A 12 3.78 -1.21 -18.80
N ARG A 13 3.85 -0.20 -17.94
CA ARG A 13 3.57 -0.30 -16.50
C ARG A 13 2.38 0.61 -16.21
N PRO A 14 1.13 0.14 -16.44
CA PRO A 14 0.00 1.03 -16.66
C PRO A 14 -0.25 2.03 -15.54
N TRP A 15 -0.06 1.62 -14.27
CA TRP A 15 -0.22 2.52 -13.13
C TRP A 15 1.03 3.34 -12.84
N GLN A 16 2.24 2.81 -13.05
CA GLN A 16 3.47 3.58 -12.85
C GLN A 16 3.62 4.68 -13.92
N ASP A 17 3.23 4.40 -15.15
CA ASP A 17 3.35 5.32 -16.29
C ASP A 17 2.28 6.42 -16.24
N SER A 18 1.15 6.16 -15.56
CA SER A 18 -0.01 7.08 -15.48
C SER A 18 -0.06 7.92 -14.19
N LEU A 19 0.77 7.63 -13.19
CA LEU A 19 0.77 8.34 -11.90
C LEU A 19 2.06 9.14 -11.74
N HIS A 20 1.93 10.46 -11.67
CA HIS A 20 3.07 11.37 -11.80
C HIS A 20 3.65 11.85 -10.47
N THR A 21 3.03 11.49 -9.34
CA THR A 21 3.50 11.84 -8.01
C THR A 21 3.59 10.61 -7.11
N ALA A 22 4.52 10.64 -6.15
CA ALA A 22 4.64 9.61 -5.12
C ALA A 22 3.31 9.46 -4.34
N GLY A 23 2.61 10.56 -4.07
CA GLY A 23 1.31 10.54 -3.40
C GLY A 23 0.23 9.81 -4.21
N GLN A 24 0.13 10.07 -5.52
CA GLN A 24 -0.80 9.36 -6.40
C GLN A 24 -0.47 7.87 -6.47
N ALA A 25 0.81 7.51 -6.62
CA ALA A 25 1.27 6.14 -6.65
C ALA A 25 0.94 5.41 -5.34
N LEU A 26 1.28 5.98 -4.18
CA LEU A 26 1.00 5.38 -2.87
C LEU A 26 -0.50 5.22 -2.62
N ASN A 27 -1.30 6.21 -3.03
CA ASN A 27 -2.76 6.12 -2.93
C ASN A 27 -3.32 4.96 -3.78
N PHE A 28 -2.86 4.83 -5.02
CA PHE A 28 -3.25 3.71 -5.89
C PHE A 28 -2.84 2.36 -5.32
N LEU A 29 -1.62 2.24 -4.81
CA LEU A 29 -1.12 1.01 -4.19
C LEU A 29 -2.01 0.61 -3.01
N LEU A 30 -2.30 1.56 -2.11
CA LEU A 30 -3.14 1.34 -0.94
C LEU A 30 -4.58 0.93 -1.29
N ALA A 31 -5.17 1.57 -2.31
CA ALA A 31 -6.54 1.30 -2.73
C ALA A 31 -6.68 -0.03 -3.50
N SER A 32 -5.69 -0.38 -4.33
CA SER A 32 -5.75 -1.57 -5.20
C SER A 32 -5.18 -2.83 -4.54
N GLY A 33 -4.34 -2.70 -3.52
CA GLY A 33 -3.54 -3.81 -2.98
C GLY A 33 -2.44 -4.30 -3.94
N THR A 34 -2.17 -3.56 -5.01
CA THR A 34 -1.06 -3.84 -5.94
C THR A 34 0.25 -3.80 -5.17
N LEU A 35 1.12 -4.80 -5.33
CA LEU A 35 2.39 -4.94 -4.59
C LEU A 35 2.26 -5.09 -3.07
N SER A 36 1.08 -5.44 -2.53
CA SER A 36 0.95 -5.76 -1.11
C SER A 36 1.80 -6.98 -0.72
N ASP A 37 2.54 -6.85 0.37
CA ASP A 37 3.49 -7.83 0.89
C ASP A 37 3.06 -8.44 2.24
N VAL A 38 1.94 -7.98 2.79
CA VAL A 38 1.34 -8.52 4.02
C VAL A 38 -0.19 -8.55 3.95
N THR A 39 -0.79 -9.56 4.56
CA THR A 39 -2.23 -9.71 4.75
C THR A 39 -2.56 -9.57 6.23
N LEU A 40 -3.42 -8.63 6.59
CA LEU A 40 -3.92 -8.47 7.95
C LEU A 40 -5.29 -9.14 8.08
N ARG A 41 -5.44 -9.99 9.09
CA ARG A 41 -6.73 -10.55 9.51
C ARG A 41 -7.23 -9.76 10.70
N VAL A 42 -8.25 -8.94 10.51
CA VAL A 42 -8.73 -7.99 11.51
C VAL A 42 -10.09 -8.44 12.06
N GLY A 43 -10.27 -8.28 13.37
CA GLY A 43 -11.46 -8.66 14.11
C GLY A 43 -11.57 -10.16 14.36
N HIS A 44 -12.59 -10.54 15.12
CA HIS A 44 -12.83 -11.93 15.52
C HIS A 44 -13.08 -12.87 14.33
N GLU A 45 -13.77 -12.37 13.30
CA GLU A 45 -14.01 -13.11 12.05
C GLU A 45 -12.78 -13.15 11.13
N GLY A 46 -11.75 -12.36 11.43
CA GLY A 46 -10.49 -12.34 10.69
C GLY A 46 -10.61 -11.80 9.26
N LYS A 47 -11.34 -10.70 9.08
CA LYS A 47 -11.49 -10.01 7.79
C LYS A 47 -10.13 -9.67 7.21
N GLN A 48 -9.90 -10.02 5.95
CA GLN A 48 -8.60 -9.90 5.31
C GLN A 48 -8.39 -8.54 4.63
N PHE A 49 -7.22 -7.95 4.83
CA PHE A 49 -6.76 -6.72 4.18
C PHE A 49 -5.37 -6.96 3.59
N ARG A 50 -5.22 -6.81 2.28
CA ARG A 50 -3.91 -6.82 1.61
C ARG A 50 -3.34 -5.41 1.67
N VAL A 51 -2.20 -5.28 2.34
CA VAL A 51 -1.59 -3.98 2.66
C VAL A 51 -0.06 -4.07 2.53
N HIS A 52 0.60 -2.94 2.74
CA HIS A 52 2.04 -2.80 2.53
C HIS A 52 2.72 -2.51 3.86
N ARG A 53 3.72 -3.29 4.23
CA ARG A 53 4.48 -3.10 5.48
C ARG A 53 5.05 -1.71 5.57
N LEU A 54 5.66 -1.24 4.47
CA LEU A 54 6.24 0.11 4.38
C LEU A 54 5.21 1.21 4.66
N ILE A 55 4.03 1.14 4.02
CA ILE A 55 3.00 2.18 4.16
C ILE A 55 2.43 2.20 5.59
N LEU A 56 2.26 1.04 6.22
CA LEU A 56 1.81 0.97 7.61
C LEU A 56 2.85 1.49 8.59
N ALA A 57 4.12 1.10 8.43
CA ALA A 57 5.22 1.55 9.27
C ALA A 57 5.39 3.07 9.21
N MET A 58 5.38 3.65 8.00
CA MET A 58 5.45 5.11 7.81
C MET A 58 4.34 5.89 8.53
N ARG A 59 3.21 5.24 8.83
CA ARG A 59 2.02 5.90 9.38
C ARG A 59 1.75 5.55 10.84
N SER A 60 2.52 4.62 11.41
CA SER A 60 2.33 4.19 12.79
C SER A 60 3.62 3.55 13.33
N PRO A 61 4.21 4.09 14.41
CA PRO A 61 5.38 3.50 15.05
C PRO A 61 5.08 2.09 15.59
N VAL A 62 3.83 1.81 15.99
CA VAL A 62 3.42 0.46 16.41
C VAL A 62 3.54 -0.54 15.26
N PHE A 63 3.13 -0.14 14.05
CA PHE A 63 3.32 -0.98 12.87
C PHE A 63 4.77 -1.06 12.42
N GLU A 64 5.57 0.00 12.59
CA GLU A 64 7.01 -0.03 12.31
C GLU A 64 7.73 -1.06 13.21
N ASP A 65 7.49 -0.99 14.52
CA ASP A 65 8.05 -1.92 15.49
C ASP A 65 7.62 -3.36 15.19
N MET A 66 6.33 -3.56 14.93
CA MET A 66 5.76 -4.88 14.70
C MET A 66 6.14 -5.50 13.35
N LEU A 67 6.27 -4.70 12.30
CA LEU A 67 6.45 -5.19 10.93
C LEU A 67 7.89 -5.07 10.43
N LEU A 68 8.72 -4.15 10.91
CA LEU A 68 10.08 -3.94 10.41
C LEU A 68 11.14 -4.31 11.44
N LEU A 69 10.94 -3.95 12.71
CA LEU A 69 11.95 -4.17 13.76
C LEU A 69 11.81 -5.54 14.44
N ASN A 70 10.58 -6.03 14.63
CA ASN A 70 10.34 -7.35 15.21
C ASN A 70 10.53 -8.45 14.15
N THR A 71 11.62 -9.20 14.26
CA THR A 71 11.99 -10.29 13.34
C THR A 71 11.09 -11.53 13.43
N THR A 72 10.21 -11.59 14.44
CA THR A 72 9.30 -12.73 14.69
C THR A 72 8.24 -12.90 13.60
N SER A 73 7.84 -11.80 12.93
CA SER A 73 6.84 -11.85 11.86
C SER A 73 7.49 -11.69 10.49
N ARG A 74 8.22 -12.72 10.05
CA ARG A 74 8.41 -12.97 8.60
C ARG A 74 7.15 -13.52 7.93
N SER A 75 6.11 -13.81 8.72
CA SER A 75 4.81 -14.21 8.21
C SER A 75 4.24 -13.14 7.28
N SER A 76 3.77 -13.56 6.11
CA SER A 76 2.98 -12.72 5.20
C SER A 76 1.56 -12.49 5.72
N VAL A 77 1.19 -13.07 6.87
CA VAL A 77 -0.13 -12.93 7.50
C VAL A 77 0.01 -12.53 8.96
N LEU A 78 -0.65 -11.45 9.37
CA LEU A 78 -0.71 -10.97 10.75
C LEU A 78 -2.18 -10.89 11.20
N THR A 79 -2.47 -11.21 12.45
CA THR A 79 -3.85 -11.20 12.98
C THR A 79 -4.01 -10.16 14.08
N LEU A 80 -5.00 -9.30 13.93
CA LEU A 80 -5.41 -8.24 14.87
C LEU A 80 -6.82 -8.57 15.36
N LYS A 81 -6.94 -9.45 16.38
CA LYS A 81 -8.24 -10.03 16.78
C LYS A 81 -9.18 -9.03 17.44
N ASP A 82 -8.63 -8.08 18.19
CA ASP A 82 -9.40 -7.16 19.03
C ASP A 82 -9.74 -5.84 18.31
N ASP A 83 -9.28 -5.68 17.07
CA ASP A 83 -9.50 -4.48 16.26
C ASP A 83 -10.78 -4.56 15.44
N SER A 84 -11.47 -3.41 15.30
CA SER A 84 -12.63 -3.28 14.43
C SER A 84 -12.20 -3.23 12.95
N PRO A 85 -12.71 -4.13 12.09
CA PRO A 85 -12.37 -4.09 10.67
C PRO A 85 -12.84 -2.80 9.98
N ALA A 86 -13.92 -2.18 10.47
CA ALA A 86 -14.40 -0.91 9.95
C ALA A 86 -13.45 0.23 10.32
N ALA A 87 -13.00 0.29 11.58
CA ALA A 87 -12.03 1.29 12.02
C ALA A 87 -10.70 1.14 11.28
N PHE A 88 -10.25 -0.11 11.07
CA PHE A 88 -9.04 -0.39 10.33
C PHE A 88 -9.15 0.06 8.87
N TYR A 89 -10.28 -0.19 8.21
CA TYR A 89 -10.54 0.32 6.86
C TYR A 89 -10.48 1.84 6.79
N TRP A 90 -11.09 2.54 7.75
CA TRP A 90 -11.01 4.00 7.83
C TRP A 90 -9.57 4.50 8.00
N LEU A 91 -8.76 3.84 8.83
CA LEU A 91 -7.34 4.17 9.00
C LEU A 91 -6.55 4.07 7.70
N LEU A 92 -6.85 3.05 6.87
CA LEU A 92 -6.23 2.95 5.55
C LEU A 92 -6.64 4.14 4.66
N GLN A 93 -7.93 4.48 4.63
CA GLN A 93 -8.47 5.51 3.72
C GLN A 93 -8.16 6.97 4.08
N THR A 94 -7.94 7.31 5.36
CA THR A 94 -7.79 8.72 5.80
C THR A 94 -6.63 9.45 5.13
N SER A 95 -5.54 8.76 4.79
CA SER A 95 -4.38 9.32 4.06
C SER A 95 -4.68 9.72 2.63
N SER A 96 -5.66 9.10 1.99
CA SER A 96 -6.00 9.37 0.60
C SER A 96 -6.72 10.72 0.43
N ARG A 97 -7.34 11.23 1.51
CA ARG A 97 -8.10 12.50 1.49
C ARG A 97 -7.23 13.75 1.63
N GLN A 98 -6.08 13.68 2.30
CA GLN A 98 -5.29 14.88 2.62
C GLN A 98 -4.57 15.52 1.42
N ASN A 99 -4.49 14.85 0.26
CA ASN A 99 -3.87 15.42 -0.95
C ASN A 99 -4.82 16.25 -1.84
N HIS A 100 -6.10 16.42 -1.49
CA HIS A 100 -7.05 17.20 -2.31
C HIS A 100 -7.24 18.66 -1.88
N GLN A 101 -6.55 19.16 -0.84
CA GLN A 101 -6.74 20.54 -0.36
C GLN A 101 -5.57 21.51 -0.61
N ALA A 102 -4.52 21.12 -1.35
CA ALA A 102 -3.38 22.00 -1.62
C ALA A 102 -3.46 22.79 -2.95
N SER A 103 -4.62 22.85 -3.61
CA SER A 103 -4.76 23.64 -4.85
C SER A 103 -6.15 24.24 -5.02
N THR A 104 -6.53 25.14 -4.11
CA THR A 104 -7.42 26.26 -4.42
C THR A 104 -7.04 27.46 -3.54
N SER A 105 -6.14 28.28 -4.11
CA SER A 105 -5.92 29.75 -4.06
C SER A 105 -6.77 30.65 -3.13
N PRO A 106 -6.30 31.88 -2.81
CA PRO A 106 -5.92 32.92 -3.79
C PRO A 106 -4.42 33.01 -4.09
#